data_AF-A0A3D4HND0-F1
#
_entry.id   AF-A0A3D4HND0-F1
#
_cell.length_a   1.000
_cell.length_b   1.000
_cell.length_c   1.000
_cell.angle_alpha   90.00
_cell.angle_beta   90.00
_cell.angle_gamma   90.00
#
_symmetry.space_group_name_H-M   'P 1'
#
loop_
_entity.id
_entity.type
_entity.pdbx_description
1 polymer ?
#
loop_
_entity_poly.entity_id
_entity_poly.type
_entity_poly.pdbx_seq_one_letter_code
_entity_poly.pdbx_strand_id
1 'polypeptide(L)'
;MFDENPFEAFIEVRIDLELMNSVLKDVKEQKGIEYVRDNREVLEQIRDITEGIKLFGYLVILAVGITTVIIIAHMIRQGIYNNKDHINTLRLLGAPNSFIGFPYLLSGLFLTLLGGILAAVLVTLLLEGGYQQFGGSIPFIPLPTKEALLGNAVSFLIIISALLGLLGSLFGLSSIKP
;
A
#
# COMPACT_ATOMS: atom_id res chain seq x y z
N MET A 1 2.60 -6.23 -55.96
CA MET A 1 2.71 -7.43 -55.12
C MET A 1 4.03 -7.32 -54.42
N PHE A 2 4.07 -7.36 -53.09
CA PHE A 2 5.35 -7.36 -52.37
C PHE A 2 5.81 -8.82 -52.33
N ASP A 3 6.73 -9.18 -53.21
CA ASP A 3 7.20 -10.56 -53.37
C ASP A 3 8.34 -10.91 -52.37
N GLU A 4 8.90 -9.91 -51.68
CA GLU A 4 9.92 -10.08 -50.63
C GLU A 4 9.54 -9.36 -49.35
N ASN A 5 9.90 -9.98 -48.22
CA ASN A 5 9.67 -9.46 -46.88
C ASN A 5 10.52 -8.19 -46.65
N PRO A 6 9.90 -7.00 -46.50
CA PRO A 6 10.61 -5.73 -46.33
C PRO A 6 11.17 -5.53 -44.91
N PHE A 7 10.91 -6.46 -43.98
CA PHE A 7 11.38 -6.39 -42.60
C PHE A 7 12.62 -7.24 -42.39
N GLU A 8 13.62 -6.66 -41.72
CA GLU A 8 14.77 -7.41 -41.23
C GLU A 8 14.34 -8.45 -40.19
N ALA A 9 15.02 -9.60 -40.16
CA ALA A 9 14.78 -10.63 -39.16
C ALA A 9 15.14 -10.10 -37.77
N PHE A 10 14.17 -10.03 -36.86
CA PHE A 10 14.37 -9.57 -35.49
C PHE A 10 13.99 -10.66 -34.48
N ILE A 11 14.67 -10.64 -33.33
CA ILE A 11 14.38 -11.51 -32.19
C ILE A 11 14.07 -10.61 -31.00
N GLU A 12 12.89 -10.78 -30.39
CA GLU A 12 12.53 -10.11 -29.14
C GLU A 12 12.97 -10.99 -27.96
N VAL A 13 13.91 -10.49 -27.15
CA VAL A 13 14.33 -11.16 -25.91
C VAL A 13 13.88 -10.29 -24.73
N ARG A 14 13.04 -10.84 -23.86
CA ARG A 14 12.58 -10.19 -22.64
C ARG A 14 13.56 -10.50 -21.52
N ILE A 15 14.23 -9.46 -21.02
CA ILE A 15 15.31 -9.58 -20.04
C ILE A 15 14.96 -8.67 -18.86
N ASP A 16 15.16 -9.16 -17.65
CA ASP A 16 15.09 -8.30 -16.47
C ASP A 16 16.14 -7.20 -16.55
N LEU A 17 15.75 -5.97 -16.17
CA LEU A 17 16.61 -4.79 -16.21
C LEU A 17 17.96 -4.98 -15.51
N GLU A 18 18.00 -5.81 -14.47
CA GLU A 18 19.21 -6.11 -13.69
C GLU A 18 20.23 -6.98 -14.46
N LEU A 19 19.75 -7.84 -15.37
CA LEU A 19 20.57 -8.77 -16.15
C LEU A 19 20.94 -8.22 -17.54
N MET A 20 20.30 -7.12 -17.94
CA MET A 20 20.44 -6.52 -19.27
C MET A 20 21.90 -6.17 -19.63
N ASN A 21 22.71 -5.76 -18.65
CA ASN A 21 24.13 -5.43 -18.87
C ASN A 21 24.98 -6.65 -19.27
N SER A 22 24.74 -7.81 -18.66
CA SER A 22 25.44 -9.04 -19.00
C SER A 22 25.05 -9.47 -20.42
N VAL A 23 23.75 -9.49 -20.69
CA VAL A 23 23.21 -9.98 -21.96
C VAL A 23 23.61 -9.08 -23.12
N LEU A 24 23.57 -7.75 -22.95
CA LEU A 24 23.98 -6.82 -24.01
C LEU A 24 25.47 -6.95 -24.37
N LYS A 25 26.31 -7.29 -23.40
CA LYS A 25 27.74 -7.51 -23.65
C LYS A 25 27.96 -8.78 -24.47
N ASP A 26 27.34 -9.88 -24.07
CA ASP A 26 27.45 -11.18 -24.75
C ASP A 26 26.85 -11.12 -26.17
N VAL A 27 25.76 -10.38 -26.35
CA VAL A 27 25.07 -10.22 -27.64
C VAL A 27 25.84 -9.32 -28.60
N LYS A 28 26.46 -8.23 -28.13
CA LYS A 28 27.29 -7.37 -28.99
C LYS A 28 28.55 -8.08 -29.53
N GLU A 29 29.03 -9.10 -28.84
CA GLU A 29 30.21 -9.87 -29.26
C GLU A 29 29.89 -11.01 -30.25
N GLN A 30 28.60 -11.29 -30.51
CA GLN A 30 28.16 -12.33 -31.44
C GLN A 30 28.24 -11.89 -32.91
N LYS A 31 28.86 -12.71 -33.76
CA LYS A 31 28.92 -12.48 -35.21
C LYS A 31 27.55 -12.70 -35.85
N GLY A 32 27.10 -11.72 -36.64
CA GLY A 32 25.82 -11.78 -37.37
C GLY A 32 24.74 -10.83 -36.84
N ILE A 33 25.05 -10.01 -35.83
CA ILE A 33 24.15 -9.00 -35.27
C ILE A 33 24.60 -7.63 -35.78
N GLU A 34 23.75 -6.99 -36.58
CA GLU A 34 24.04 -5.70 -37.22
C GLU A 34 23.77 -4.51 -36.29
N TYR A 35 22.71 -4.59 -35.48
CA TYR A 35 22.33 -3.52 -34.57
C TYR A 35 21.61 -4.05 -33.32
N VAL A 36 21.93 -3.48 -32.16
CA VAL A 36 21.27 -3.78 -30.88
C VAL A 36 20.63 -2.50 -30.36
N ARG A 37 19.30 -2.47 -30.30
CA ARG A 37 18.55 -1.33 -29.78
C ARG A 37 18.51 -1.37 -28.24
N ASP A 38 19.18 -0.43 -27.61
CA ASP A 38 19.19 -0.25 -26.16
C ASP A 38 18.26 0.91 -25.75
N ASN A 39 17.21 0.61 -25.00
CA ASN A 39 16.27 1.62 -24.46
C ASN A 39 16.42 1.78 -22.93
N ARG A 40 17.57 1.41 -22.35
CA ARG A 40 17.82 1.42 -20.90
C ARG A 40 17.64 2.78 -20.26
N GLU A 41 18.13 3.85 -20.88
CA GLU A 41 18.06 5.21 -20.31
C GLU A 41 16.62 5.64 -19.98
N VAL A 42 15.67 5.33 -20.87
CA VAL A 42 14.25 5.60 -20.67
C VAL A 42 13.68 4.74 -19.53
N LEU A 43 14.05 3.46 -19.49
CA LEU A 43 13.60 2.54 -18.44
C LEU A 43 14.16 2.90 -17.06
N GLU A 44 15.41 3.32 -16.98
CA GLU A 44 16.03 3.81 -15.74
C GLU A 44 15.34 5.08 -15.25
N GLN A 45 15.05 6.03 -16.13
CA GLN A 45 14.31 7.23 -15.75
C GLN A 45 12.90 6.91 -15.20
N ILE A 46 12.19 5.96 -15.81
CA ILE A 46 10.88 5.49 -15.31
C ILE A 46 11.05 4.79 -13.95
N ARG A 47 12.11 4.00 -13.78
CA ARG A 47 12.42 3.31 -12.52
C ARG A 47 12.70 4.32 -11.40
N ASP A 48 13.54 5.31 -11.65
CA ASP A 48 13.92 6.35 -10.67
C ASP A 48 12.69 7.16 -10.23
N ILE A 49 11.83 7.56 -11.18
CA ILE A 49 10.56 8.23 -10.88
C ILE A 49 9.68 7.32 -10.01
N THR A 50 9.58 6.04 -10.37
CA THR A 50 8.77 5.07 -9.62
C THR A 50 9.30 4.86 -8.20
N GLU A 51 10.61 4.76 -8.02
CA GLU A 51 11.27 4.63 -6.72
C GLU A 51 11.05 5.90 -5.86
N GLY A 52 11.13 7.09 -6.48
CA GLY A 52 10.81 8.35 -5.82
C GLY A 52 9.35 8.42 -5.34
N ILE A 53 8.39 8.01 -6.18
CA ILE A 53 6.96 7.95 -5.81
C ILE A 53 6.73 6.93 -4.69
N LYS A 54 7.39 5.77 -4.74
CA LYS A 54 7.29 4.74 -3.68
C LYS A 54 7.81 5.28 -2.35
N LEU A 55 8.99 5.92 -2.34
CA LEU A 55 9.57 6.51 -1.14
C LEU A 55 8.64 7.57 -0.54
N PHE A 56 8.13 8.47 -1.38
CA PHE A 56 7.17 9.48 -0.95
C PHE A 56 5.89 8.85 -0.38
N GLY A 57 5.37 7.81 -1.04
CA GLY A 57 4.21 7.06 -0.56
C GLY A 57 4.44 6.47 0.84
N TYR A 58 5.60 5.85 1.08
CA TYR A 58 5.95 5.31 2.40
C TYR A 58 6.01 6.41 3.47
N LEU A 59 6.58 7.58 3.15
CA LEU A 59 6.61 8.73 4.06
C LEU A 59 5.20 9.21 4.44
N VAL A 60 4.30 9.30 3.46
CA VAL A 60 2.90 9.69 3.70
C VAL A 60 2.19 8.67 4.59
N ILE A 61 2.32 7.36 4.28
CA ILE A 61 1.72 6.29 5.09
C ILE A 61 2.21 6.37 6.54
N LEU A 62 3.52 6.58 6.73
CA LEU A 62 4.12 6.68 8.05
C LEU A 62 3.60 7.91 8.82
N ALA A 63 3.54 9.07 8.18
CA ALA A 63 3.03 10.30 8.79
C ALA A 63 1.55 10.18 9.20
N VAL A 64 0.70 9.62 8.31
CA VAL A 64 -0.71 9.36 8.58
C VAL A 64 -0.88 8.33 9.69
N GLY A 65 -0.07 7.26 9.69
CA GLY A 65 -0.08 6.24 10.75
C GLY A 65 0.23 6.84 12.13
N ILE A 66 1.29 7.65 12.24
CA ILE A 66 1.64 8.33 13.51
C ILE A 66 0.50 9.24 13.96
N THR A 67 -0.03 10.05 13.05
CA THR A 67 -1.14 10.98 13.33
C THR A 67 -2.38 10.21 13.83
N THR A 68 -2.69 9.08 13.20
CA THR A 68 -3.84 8.23 13.56
C THR A 68 -3.69 7.69 14.99
N VAL A 69 -2.52 7.17 15.34
CA VAL A 69 -2.20 6.68 16.70
C VAL A 69 -2.36 7.80 17.72
N ILE A 70 -1.86 9.01 17.44
CA ILE A 70 -1.98 10.18 18.34
C ILE A 70 -3.45 10.56 18.56
N ILE A 71 -4.25 10.65 17.48
CA ILE A 71 -5.67 11.01 17.57
C ILE A 71 -6.44 9.98 18.40
N ILE A 72 -6.25 8.69 18.15
CA ILE A 72 -6.93 7.62 18.90
C ILE A 72 -6.53 7.68 20.38
N ALA A 73 -5.24 7.84 20.68
CA ALA A 73 -4.75 7.94 22.04
C ALA A 73 -5.33 9.18 22.77
N HIS A 74 -5.50 10.30 22.06
CA HIS A 74 -6.16 11.48 22.62
C HIS A 74 -7.65 11.23 22.89
N MET A 75 -8.36 10.66 21.91
CA MET A 75 -9.79 10.34 22.02
C MET A 75 -10.08 9.39 23.20
N ILE A 76 -9.26 8.35 23.41
CA ILE A 76 -9.42 7.42 24.53
C ILE A 76 -9.22 8.12 25.87
N ARG A 77 -8.18 8.94 26.00
CA ARG A 77 -7.93 9.72 27.22
C ARG A 77 -9.10 10.65 27.54
N GLN A 78 -9.66 11.31 26.52
CA GLN A 78 -10.83 12.15 26.68
C GLN A 78 -12.08 11.35 27.08
N GLY A 79 -12.31 10.19 26.44
CA GLY A 79 -13.43 9.31 26.78
C GLY A 79 -13.38 8.82 28.23
N ILE A 80 -12.18 8.47 28.71
CA ILE A 80 -11.94 8.04 30.10
C ILE A 80 -12.16 9.19 31.08
N TYR A 81 -11.67 10.39 30.74
CA TYR A 81 -11.90 11.58 31.55
C TYR A 81 -13.39 11.89 31.71
N ASN A 82 -14.17 11.77 30.62
CA ASN A 82 -15.62 12.00 30.64
C ASN A 82 -16.39 10.96 31.48
N ASN A 83 -15.85 9.76 31.64
CA ASN A 83 -16.47 8.67 32.40
C ASN A 83 -15.76 8.37 33.73
N LYS A 84 -14.96 9.32 34.23
CA LYS A 84 -14.10 9.12 35.41
C LYS A 84 -14.87 8.65 36.65
N ASP A 85 -16.08 9.15 36.87
CA ASP A 85 -16.87 8.82 38.07
C ASP A 85 -17.34 7.36 38.04
N HIS A 86 -17.78 6.87 36.88
CA HIS A 86 -18.14 5.46 36.70
C HIS A 86 -16.91 4.53 36.82
N ILE A 87 -15.78 4.95 36.26
CA ILE A 87 -14.51 4.22 36.34
C ILE A 87 -14.04 4.12 37.80
N ASN A 88 -14.18 5.19 38.58
CA ASN A 88 -13.86 5.18 40.01
C ASN A 88 -14.73 4.18 40.79
N THR A 89 -16.04 4.13 40.52
CA THR A 89 -16.93 3.13 41.13
C THR A 89 -16.51 1.70 40.78
N LEU A 90 -16.18 1.43 39.51
CA LEU A 90 -15.66 0.11 39.10
C LEU A 90 -14.36 -0.26 39.80
N ARG A 91 -13.44 0.71 39.98
CA ARG A 91 -12.19 0.50 40.73
C ARG A 91 -12.45 0.19 42.20
N LEU A 92 -13.41 0.85 42.84
CA LEU A 92 -13.79 0.57 44.24
C LEU A 92 -14.37 -0.84 44.42
N LEU A 93 -14.99 -1.40 43.39
CA LEU A 93 -15.48 -2.78 43.36
C LEU A 93 -14.39 -3.82 43.03
N GLY A 94 -13.14 -3.40 42.85
CA GLY A 94 -12.01 -4.29 42.55
C GLY A 94 -11.89 -4.70 41.08
N ALA A 95 -12.51 -3.98 40.15
CA ALA A 95 -12.39 -4.30 38.72
C ALA A 95 -10.94 -4.11 38.21
N PRO A 96 -10.38 -5.06 37.43
CA PRO A 96 -9.03 -4.93 36.90
C PRO A 96 -8.95 -3.83 35.83
N ASN A 97 -7.80 -3.15 35.73
CA ASN A 97 -7.57 -2.09 34.74
C ASN A 97 -7.83 -2.55 33.29
N SER A 98 -7.55 -3.82 32.99
CA SER A 98 -7.84 -4.40 31.66
C SER A 98 -9.34 -4.44 31.35
N PHE A 99 -10.20 -4.67 32.35
CA PHE A 99 -11.65 -4.66 32.16
C PHE A 99 -12.16 -3.24 31.86
N ILE A 100 -11.60 -2.23 32.52
CA ILE A 100 -11.92 -0.81 32.29
C ILE A 100 -11.45 -0.36 30.90
N GLY A 101 -10.26 -0.82 30.46
CA GLY A 101 -9.66 -0.45 29.18
C GLY A 101 -10.21 -1.18 27.96
N PHE A 102 -10.71 -2.41 28.13
CA PHE A 102 -11.23 -3.24 27.04
C PHE A 102 -12.27 -2.55 26.13
N PRO A 103 -13.31 -1.86 26.64
CA PRO A 103 -14.27 -1.18 25.77
C PRO A 103 -13.61 -0.12 24.89
N TYR A 104 -12.62 0.61 25.40
CA TYR A 104 -11.89 1.62 24.64
C TYR A 104 -10.96 1.02 23.59
N LEU A 105 -10.32 -0.12 23.91
CA LEU A 105 -9.54 -0.89 22.93
C LEU A 105 -10.40 -1.26 21.73
N LEU A 106 -11.60 -1.77 22.01
CA LEU A 106 -12.56 -2.19 21.01
C LEU A 106 -13.10 -0.99 20.21
N SER A 107 -13.37 0.14 20.84
CA SER A 107 -13.79 1.38 20.16
C SER A 107 -12.76 1.86 19.14
N GLY A 108 -11.47 1.90 19.50
CA GLY A 108 -10.43 2.32 18.56
C GLY A 108 -10.23 1.33 17.40
N LEU A 109 -10.36 0.02 17.67
CA LEU A 109 -10.33 -1.01 16.62
C LEU A 109 -11.51 -0.85 15.65
N PHE A 110 -12.74 -0.68 16.15
CA PHE A 110 -13.90 -0.48 15.29
C PHE A 110 -13.81 0.81 14.47
N LEU A 111 -13.31 1.89 15.07
CA LEU A 111 -13.17 3.17 14.38
C LEU A 111 -12.22 3.06 13.18
N THR A 112 -11.06 2.41 13.36
CA THR A 112 -10.11 2.23 12.25
C THR A 112 -10.59 1.19 11.25
N LEU A 113 -11.22 0.08 11.69
CA LEU A 113 -11.78 -0.92 10.79
C LEU A 113 -12.85 -0.32 9.88
N LEU A 114 -13.76 0.51 10.40
CA LEU A 114 -14.75 1.19 9.58
C LEU A 114 -14.08 2.15 8.58
N GLY A 115 -13.05 2.88 9.01
CA GLY A 115 -12.22 3.70 8.11
C GLY A 115 -11.55 2.86 7.01
N GLY A 116 -11.01 1.69 7.36
CA GLY A 116 -10.40 0.74 6.43
C GLY A 116 -11.39 0.16 5.43
N ILE A 117 -12.61 -0.15 5.87
CA ILE A 117 -13.70 -0.61 5.00
C ILE A 117 -14.09 0.51 4.02
N LEU A 118 -14.25 1.75 4.51
CA LEU A 118 -14.55 2.91 3.65
C LEU A 118 -13.43 3.14 2.62
N ALA A 119 -12.16 3.05 3.04
CA ALA A 119 -11.02 3.15 2.14
C ALA A 119 -11.01 2.01 1.10
N ALA A 120 -11.31 0.78 1.50
CA ALA A 120 -11.38 -0.38 0.61
C ALA A 120 -12.49 -0.22 -0.45
N VAL A 121 -13.67 0.27 -0.06
CA VAL A 121 -14.76 0.59 -0.99
C VAL A 121 -14.32 1.69 -1.97
N LEU A 122 -13.71 2.77 -1.46
CA LEU A 122 -13.27 3.88 -2.31
C LEU A 122 -12.20 3.43 -3.32
N VAL A 123 -11.20 2.66 -2.89
CA VAL A 123 -10.16 2.10 -3.76
C VAL A 123 -10.76 1.17 -4.81
N THR A 124 -11.75 0.36 -4.44
CA THR A 124 -12.45 -0.52 -5.38
C THR A 124 -13.14 0.31 -6.47
N LEU A 125 -13.91 1.34 -6.09
CA LEU A 125 -14.59 2.22 -7.05
C LEU A 125 -13.60 2.95 -7.98
N LEU A 126 -12.49 3.46 -7.43
CA LEU A 126 -11.46 4.14 -8.22
C LEU A 126 -10.79 3.21 -9.23
N LEU A 127 -10.48 1.98 -8.82
CA LEU A 127 -9.87 1.00 -9.71
C LEU A 127 -10.85 0.54 -10.78
N GLU A 128 -12.13 0.33 -10.45
CA GLU A 128 -13.14 -0.02 -11.45
C GLU A 128 -13.31 1.06 -12.51
N GLY A 129 -13.41 2.33 -12.09
CA GLY A 129 -13.47 3.45 -13.03
C GLY A 129 -12.19 3.59 -13.87
N GLY A 130 -11.02 3.40 -13.26
CA GLY A 130 -9.73 3.45 -13.95
C GLY A 130 -9.60 2.36 -15.02
N TYR A 131 -9.88 1.10 -14.68
CA TYR A 131 -9.76 -0.01 -15.63
C TYR A 131 -10.74 0.13 -16.81
N GLN A 132 -11.93 0.69 -16.60
CA GLN A 132 -12.87 0.97 -17.70
C GLN A 132 -12.32 2.03 -18.68
N GLN A 133 -11.66 3.07 -18.17
CA GLN A 133 -11.11 4.15 -18.99
C GLN A 133 -9.81 3.75 -19.71
N PHE A 134 -8.93 3.00 -19.05
CA PHE A 134 -7.60 2.66 -19.55
C PHE A 134 -7.57 1.33 -20.33
N GLY A 135 -8.44 0.37 -20.00
CA GLY A 135 -8.45 -0.96 -20.62
C GLY A 135 -8.76 -0.99 -22.12
N GLY A 136 -9.40 0.06 -22.64
CA GLY A 136 -9.66 0.21 -24.09
C GLY A 136 -8.59 1.01 -24.85
N SER A 137 -7.74 1.78 -24.17
CA SER A 137 -6.92 2.82 -24.82
C SER A 137 -5.42 2.53 -24.84
N ILE A 138 -4.93 1.61 -24.01
CA ILE A 138 -3.48 1.34 -23.87
C ILE A 138 -3.21 -0.19 -23.96
N PRO A 139 -3.23 -0.77 -25.17
CA PRO A 139 -3.02 -2.21 -25.37
C PRO A 139 -1.56 -2.67 -25.13
N PHE A 140 -0.62 -1.74 -24.94
CA PHE A 140 0.82 -2.01 -24.86
C PHE A 140 1.39 -2.03 -23.43
N ILE A 141 0.57 -1.77 -22.40
CA ILE A 141 1.00 -1.88 -20.99
C ILE A 141 0.33 -3.11 -20.36
N PRO A 142 1.10 -4.15 -19.97
CA PRO A 142 0.53 -5.29 -19.27
C PRO A 142 0.08 -4.85 -17.86
N LEU A 143 -1.23 -4.66 -17.69
CA LEU A 143 -1.80 -4.37 -16.38
C LEU A 143 -1.92 -5.69 -15.57
N PRO A 144 -1.62 -5.67 -14.26
CA PRO A 144 -1.89 -6.81 -13.40
C PRO A 144 -3.39 -7.14 -13.42
N THR A 145 -3.71 -8.41 -13.14
CA THR A 145 -5.09 -8.85 -13.06
C THR A 145 -5.84 -8.04 -12.00
N LYS A 146 -7.00 -7.48 -12.38
CA LYS A 146 -7.85 -6.63 -11.52
C LYS A 146 -8.08 -7.30 -10.15
N GLU A 147 -8.34 -8.60 -10.16
CA GLU A 147 -8.60 -9.41 -8.97
C GLU A 147 -7.41 -9.46 -8.01
N ALA A 148 -6.19 -9.68 -8.53
CA ALA A 148 -4.99 -9.71 -7.70
C ALA A 148 -4.71 -8.34 -7.09
N LEU A 149 -4.86 -7.26 -7.89
CA LEU A 149 -4.59 -5.91 -7.43
C LEU A 149 -5.62 -5.45 -6.38
N LEU A 150 -6.91 -5.73 -6.60
CA LEU A 150 -7.95 -5.45 -5.61
C LEU A 150 -7.76 -6.27 -4.33
N GLY A 151 -7.51 -7.58 -4.46
CA GLY A 151 -7.31 -8.46 -3.31
C GLY A 151 -6.16 -8.01 -2.43
N ASN A 152 -5.02 -7.65 -3.04
CA ASN A 152 -3.85 -7.14 -2.32
C ASN A 152 -4.12 -5.79 -1.67
N ALA A 153 -4.78 -4.85 -2.36
CA ALA A 153 -5.08 -3.53 -1.82
C ALA A 153 -6.06 -3.61 -0.63
N VAL A 154 -7.15 -4.36 -0.78
CA VAL A 154 -8.17 -4.51 0.26
C VAL A 154 -7.60 -5.22 1.49
N SER A 155 -6.90 -6.35 1.30
CA SER A 155 -6.28 -7.07 2.42
C SER A 155 -5.27 -6.20 3.17
N PHE A 156 -4.42 -5.46 2.44
CA PHE A 156 -3.48 -4.52 3.05
C PHE A 156 -4.19 -3.42 3.85
N LEU A 157 -5.25 -2.81 3.31
CA LEU A 157 -6.03 -1.78 4.00
C LEU A 157 -6.70 -2.27 5.27
N ILE A 158 -7.28 -3.48 5.25
CA ILE A 158 -7.91 -4.05 6.44
C ILE A 158 -6.87 -4.39 7.52
N ILE A 159 -5.75 -5.01 7.13
CA ILE A 159 -4.66 -5.36 8.05
C ILE A 159 -4.07 -4.11 8.69
N ILE A 160 -3.73 -3.08 7.90
CA ILE A 160 -3.13 -1.86 8.42
C ILE A 160 -4.11 -1.09 9.32
N SER A 161 -5.40 -1.08 8.97
CA SER A 161 -6.43 -0.43 9.78
C SER A 161 -6.61 -1.12 11.13
N ALA A 162 -6.66 -2.45 11.15
CA ALA A 162 -6.73 -3.22 12.39
C ALA A 162 -5.49 -2.97 13.26
N LEU A 163 -4.29 -3.00 12.65
CA LEU A 163 -3.03 -2.76 13.34
C LEU A 163 -2.98 -1.35 13.95
N LEU A 164 -3.32 -0.31 13.19
CA LEU A 164 -3.34 1.07 13.67
C LEU A 164 -4.37 1.27 14.79
N GLY A 165 -5.52 0.61 14.71
CA GLY A 165 -6.55 0.65 15.77
C GLY A 165 -6.07 0.03 17.06
N LEU A 166 -5.46 -1.16 17.00
CA LEU A 166 -4.88 -1.83 18.16
C LEU A 166 -3.74 -1.02 18.76
N LEU A 167 -2.79 -0.56 17.93
CA LEU A 167 -1.65 0.23 18.40
C LEU A 167 -2.12 1.55 19.02
N GLY A 168 -2.95 2.32 18.31
CA GLY A 168 -3.51 3.58 18.80
C GLY A 168 -4.21 3.42 20.14
N SER A 169 -5.03 2.38 20.25
CA SER A 169 -5.75 2.07 21.48
C SER A 169 -4.85 1.66 22.64
N LEU A 170 -3.88 0.78 22.41
CA LEU A 170 -2.93 0.35 23.44
C LEU A 170 -2.04 1.50 23.91
N PHE A 171 -1.58 2.36 23.00
CA PHE A 171 -0.85 3.58 23.35
C PHE A 171 -1.71 4.52 24.21
N GLY A 172 -2.98 4.71 23.85
CA GLY A 172 -3.95 5.49 24.64
C GLY A 172 -4.14 4.95 26.05
N LEU A 173 -4.30 3.62 26.19
CA LEU A 173 -4.51 2.95 27.47
C LEU A 173 -3.25 2.91 28.34
N SER A 174 -2.07 2.68 27.75
CA SER A 174 -0.80 2.61 28.49
C SER A 174 -0.37 3.96 29.10
N SER A 175 -0.85 5.07 28.53
CA SER A 175 -0.68 6.41 29.10
C SER A 175 -1.44 6.59 30.42
N ILE A 176 -2.34 5.67 30.77
CA ILE A 176 -3.07 5.64 32.04
C ILE A 176 -2.26 4.80 33.02
N LYS A 177 -1.14 5.36 33.49
CA LYS A 177 -0.52 4.82 34.70
C LYS A 177 -1.36 5.22 35.93
N PRO A 178 -1.40 4.36 36.96
CA PRO A 178 -2.21 4.55 38.16
C PRO A 178 -1.87 5.83 38.91
#